data_AF-A0A392M4A1-F1
#
_entry.id   AF-A0A392M4A1-F1
#
_cell.length_a   1.000
_cell.length_b   1.000
_cell.length_c   1.000
_cell.angle_alpha   90.00
_cell.angle_beta   90.00
_cell.angle_gamma   90.00
#
_symmetry.space_group_name_H-M   'P 1'
#
loop_
_entity.id
_entity.type
_entity.pdbx_description
1 polymer ?
#
loop_
_entity_poly.entity_id
_entity_poly.type
_entity_poly.pdbx_seq_one_letter_code
_entity_poly.pdbx_strand_id
1 'polypeptide(L)'
;MVRPCYPTIYRKSEKLDVNTISEVIVIVDDAWKVGDLVDWFSDGCYWCGTVTEVFGDDKVQVDLLPHPLGEGDTYKALTKDLRPSLDWSPEKGWTVRMPT
;
A
#
# COMPACT_ATOMS: atom_id res chain seq x y z
N MET A 1 14.62 -9.96 -16.15
CA MET A 1 14.27 -10.23 -14.74
C MET A 1 12.76 -10.21 -14.62
N VAL A 2 12.16 -11.26 -14.07
CA VAL A 2 10.71 -11.33 -13.84
C VAL A 2 10.46 -10.81 -12.44
N ARG A 3 9.79 -9.65 -12.31
CA ARG A 3 9.25 -9.20 -11.03
C ARG A 3 8.13 -10.20 -10.66
N PRO A 4 8.15 -10.79 -9.46
CA PRO A 4 7.07 -11.65 -9.01
C PRO A 4 5.75 -10.87 -8.91
N CYS A 5 4.64 -11.60 -8.86
CA CYS A 5 3.34 -10.99 -8.57
C CYS A 5 3.36 -10.26 -7.24
N TYR A 6 2.51 -9.24 -7.12
CA TYR A 6 2.32 -8.55 -5.85
C TYR A 6 1.90 -9.55 -4.78
N PRO A 7 2.52 -9.53 -3.58
CA PRO A 7 2.22 -10.49 -2.53
C PRO A 7 0.78 -10.33 -2.03
N THR A 8 0.21 -11.44 -1.57
CA THR A 8 -1.13 -11.43 -0.98
C THR A 8 -1.14 -10.60 0.28
N ILE A 9 -2.15 -9.73 0.39
CA ILE A 9 -2.32 -8.81 1.52
C ILE A 9 -3.38 -9.38 2.45
N TYR A 10 -3.07 -9.40 3.73
CA TYR A 10 -3.98 -9.72 4.81
C TYR A 10 -4.04 -8.59 5.82
N ARG A 11 -5.20 -8.42 6.43
CA ARG A 11 -5.37 -7.52 7.56
C ARG A 11 -4.95 -8.22 8.84
N LYS A 12 -4.39 -7.46 9.78
CA LYS A 12 -3.96 -8.00 11.07
C LYS A 12 -5.11 -8.63 11.88
N SER A 13 -6.33 -8.12 11.71
CA SER A 13 -7.55 -8.70 12.30
C SER A 13 -7.91 -10.06 11.72
N GLU A 14 -7.46 -10.41 10.52
CA GLU A 14 -7.70 -11.70 9.91
C GLU A 14 -6.83 -12.75 10.60
N LYS A 15 -7.48 -13.78 11.18
CA LYS A 15 -6.78 -14.90 11.80
C LYS A 15 -6.11 -15.74 10.70
N LEU A 16 -4.84 -15.45 10.44
CA LEU A 16 -4.01 -16.26 9.57
C LEU A 16 -3.55 -17.52 10.30
N ASP A 17 -3.84 -18.68 9.71
CA ASP A 17 -3.17 -19.92 10.10
C ASP A 17 -1.78 -19.96 9.45
N VAL A 18 -0.80 -19.46 10.20
CA VAL A 18 0.60 -19.29 9.78
C VAL A 18 1.23 -20.60 9.30
N ASN A 19 0.68 -21.75 9.69
CA ASN A 19 1.22 -23.07 9.34
C ASN A 19 0.99 -23.48 7.87
N THR A 20 0.17 -22.75 7.10
CA THR A 20 -0.15 -23.11 5.71
C THR A 20 0.55 -22.21 4.67
N ILE A 21 1.37 -21.26 5.12
CA ILE A 21 1.85 -20.16 4.27
C ILE A 21 3.22 -20.53 3.69
N SER A 22 3.24 -20.90 2.40
CA SER A 22 4.48 -21.16 1.64
C SER A 22 5.01 -19.95 0.86
N GLU A 23 4.24 -18.86 0.78
CA GLU A 23 4.54 -17.67 -0.04
C GLU A 23 4.70 -16.40 0.81
N VAL A 24 5.32 -15.36 0.24
CA VAL A 24 5.48 -14.06 0.91
C VAL A 24 4.11 -13.38 1.04
N ILE A 25 3.71 -13.10 2.28
CA ILE A 25 2.48 -12.37 2.60
C ILE A 25 2.79 -11.00 3.20
N VAL A 26 1.84 -10.08 3.06
CA VAL A 26 1.93 -8.75 3.65
C VAL A 26 0.81 -8.62 4.67
N ILE A 27 1.16 -8.33 5.92
CA ILE A 27 0.20 -8.09 6.98
C ILE A 27 0.10 -6.58 7.18
N VAL A 28 -1.09 -6.04 6.97
CA VAL A 28 -1.39 -4.61 7.08
C VAL A 28 -2.19 -4.39 8.37
N ASP A 29 -1.85 -3.35 9.11
CA ASP A 29 -2.66 -2.92 10.24
C ASP A 29 -4.03 -2.46 9.73
N ASP A 30 -5.09 -2.68 10.49
CA ASP A 30 -6.46 -2.40 10.05
C ASP A 30 -6.72 -0.89 9.86
N ALA A 31 -5.88 -0.04 10.45
CA ALA A 31 -5.99 1.42 10.40
C ALA A 31 -4.78 2.08 9.71
N TRP A 32 -5.05 2.81 8.64
CA TRP A 32 -4.10 3.71 7.98
C TRP A 32 -3.81 4.96 8.83
N LYS A 33 -2.59 5.46 8.73
CA LYS A 33 -2.10 6.62 9.49
C LYS A 33 -1.49 7.66 8.56
N VAL A 34 -1.48 8.91 9.02
CA VAL A 34 -0.77 9.99 8.32
C VAL A 34 0.71 9.65 8.22
N GLY A 35 1.26 9.78 7.02
CA GLY A 35 2.64 9.41 6.67
C GLY A 35 2.79 8.00 6.08
N ASP A 36 1.74 7.17 6.08
CA ASP A 36 1.81 5.85 5.46
C ASP A 36 1.91 5.97 3.94
N LEU A 37 2.89 5.25 3.36
CA LEU A 37 3.05 5.13 1.92
C LEU A 37 2.13 4.05 1.38
N VAL A 38 1.27 4.43 0.45
CA VAL A 38 0.21 3.58 -0.08
C VAL A 38 0.19 3.61 -1.59
N ASP A 39 -0.22 2.49 -2.18
CA ASP A 39 -0.68 2.47 -3.56
C ASP A 39 -2.22 2.52 -3.54
N TRP A 40 -2.79 3.57 -4.14
CA TRP A 40 -4.22 3.75 -4.28
C TRP A 40 -4.72 3.22 -5.62
N PHE A 41 -5.71 2.33 -5.58
CA PHE A 41 -6.36 1.85 -6.78
C PHE A 41 -7.40 2.86 -7.30
N SER A 42 -7.13 3.46 -8.45
CA SER A 42 -8.07 4.31 -9.19
C SER A 42 -7.96 4.03 -10.69
N ASP A 43 -9.09 4.07 -11.39
CA ASP A 43 -9.16 3.99 -12.86
C ASP A 43 -8.47 2.75 -13.46
N GLY A 44 -8.50 1.64 -12.73
CA GLY A 44 -7.91 0.37 -13.17
C GLY A 44 -6.40 0.25 -12.95
N CYS A 45 -5.76 1.23 -12.31
CA CYS A 45 -4.34 1.19 -11.98
C CYS A 45 -4.06 1.63 -10.53
N TYR A 46 -2.84 1.36 -10.07
CA TYR A 46 -2.37 1.74 -8.74
C TYR A 46 -1.49 2.97 -8.82
N TRP A 47 -1.82 4.00 -8.03
CA TRP A 47 -1.11 5.26 -7.91
C TRP A 47 -0.37 5.32 -6.59
N CYS A 48 0.93 5.58 -6.62
CA CYS A 48 1.75 5.74 -5.43
C CYS A 48 1.48 7.10 -4.77
N GLY A 49 1.24 7.10 -3.47
CA GLY A 49 1.05 8.32 -2.70
C GLY A 49 1.29 8.13 -1.21
N THR A 50 1.04 9.20 -0.47
CA THR A 50 1.20 9.26 0.98
C THR A 50 -0.13 9.64 1.61
N VAL A 51 -0.54 8.95 2.67
CA VAL A 51 -1.69 9.36 3.46
C VAL A 51 -1.38 10.66 4.19
N THR A 52 -2.12 11.73 3.91
CA THR A 52 -1.91 13.05 4.53
C THR A 52 -2.95 13.37 5.60
N GLU A 53 -4.15 12.80 5.49
CA GLU A 53 -5.21 12.94 6.48
C GLU A 53 -6.03 11.65 6.59
N VAL A 54 -6.57 11.37 7.77
CA VAL A 54 -7.46 10.22 8.03
C VAL A 54 -8.81 10.75 8.50
N PHE A 55 -9.88 10.36 7.79
CA PHE A 55 -11.26 10.69 8.14
C PHE A 55 -11.93 9.48 8.82
N GLY A 56 -12.92 9.71 9.68
CA GLY A 56 -13.60 8.65 10.42
C GLY A 56 -14.51 7.72 9.58
N ASP A 57 -14.80 8.08 8.33
CA ASP A 57 -15.77 7.39 7.45
C ASP A 57 -15.10 6.43 6.45
N ASP A 58 -14.09 5.66 6.87
CA ASP A 58 -13.29 4.78 6.00
C ASP A 58 -12.69 5.50 4.79
N LYS A 59 -12.38 6.79 4.97
CA LYS A 59 -11.79 7.65 3.96
C LYS A 59 -10.48 8.20 4.46
N VAL A 60 -9.54 8.34 3.56
CA VAL A 60 -8.28 9.02 3.82
C VAL A 60 -7.98 9.97 2.67
N GLN A 61 -7.18 10.98 2.96
CA GLN A 61 -6.60 11.83 1.94
C GLN A 61 -5.25 11.25 1.53
N VAL A 62 -5.04 11.09 0.23
CA VAL A 62 -3.81 10.60 -0.36
C VAL A 62 -3.24 11.68 -1.27
N ASP A 63 -2.02 12.10 -0.97
CA ASP A 63 -1.24 12.97 -1.85
C ASP A 63 -0.43 12.08 -2.79
N LEU A 64 -0.68 12.21 -4.09
CA LEU A 64 0.11 11.48 -5.08
C LEU A 64 1.52 12.03 -5.18
N LEU A 65 2.46 11.17 -5.57
CA LEU A 65 3.81 11.63 -5.86
C LEU A 65 3.80 12.75 -6.91
N PRO A 66 4.63 13.78 -6.79
CA PRO A 66 4.70 14.85 -7.77
C PRO A 66 5.30 14.38 -9.09
N HIS A 67 5.11 15.19 -10.14
CA HIS A 67 5.77 14.99 -11.42
C HIS A 67 7.31 14.92 -11.25
N PRO A 68 8.01 14.00 -11.94
CA PRO A 68 7.53 13.07 -12.97
C PRO A 68 7.08 11.70 -12.45
N LEU A 69 7.08 11.49 -11.13
CA LEU A 69 6.81 10.18 -10.51
C LEU A 69 5.32 9.89 -10.31
N GLY A 70 4.50 10.93 -10.28
CA GLY A 70 3.05 10.86 -10.28
C GLY A 70 2.44 12.20 -10.70
N GLU A 71 1.13 12.34 -10.49
CA GLU A 71 0.37 13.53 -10.89
C GLU A 71 0.62 14.72 -9.95
N GLY A 72 0.91 14.47 -8.67
CA GLY A 72 1.14 15.50 -7.65
C GLY A 72 -0.11 16.12 -7.04
N ASP A 73 -1.29 15.61 -7.40
CA ASP A 73 -2.56 16.05 -6.85
C ASP A 73 -2.99 15.24 -5.61
N THR A 74 -3.93 15.80 -4.86
CA THR A 74 -4.46 15.25 -3.62
C THR A 74 -5.88 14.72 -3.83
N TYR A 75 -6.13 13.50 -3.37
CA TYR A 75 -7.40 12.81 -3.56
C TYR A 75 -7.98 12.24 -2.27
N LYS A 76 -9.30 12.12 -2.20
CA LYS A 76 -10.00 11.39 -1.14
C LYS A 76 -10.22 9.95 -1.59
N ALA A 77 -9.49 9.02 -0.97
CA ALA A 77 -9.56 7.59 -1.25
C ALA A 77 -10.32 6.84 -0.16
N LEU A 78 -10.92 5.70 -0.50
CA LEU A 78 -11.47 4.77 0.48
C LEU A 78 -10.35 3.86 0.99
N THR A 79 -10.35 3.55 2.28
CA THR A 79 -9.34 2.69 2.93
C THR A 79 -9.23 1.30 2.31
N LYS A 80 -10.33 0.79 1.71
CA LYS A 80 -10.40 -0.51 1.02
C LYS A 80 -9.65 -0.54 -0.32
N ASP A 81 -9.48 0.62 -0.95
CA ASP A 81 -8.83 0.75 -2.27
C ASP A 81 -7.33 0.99 -2.13
N LEU A 82 -6.83 1.00 -0.89
CA LEU A 82 -5.43 1.17 -0.55
C LEU A 82 -4.75 -0.17 -0.29
N ARG A 83 -3.49 -0.23 -0.69
CA ARG A 83 -2.54 -1.24 -0.26
C ARG A 83 -1.23 -0.56 0.16
N PRO A 84 -0.39 -1.18 0.99
CA PRO A 84 0.90 -0.58 1.35
C PRO A 84 1.77 -0.47 0.11
N SER A 85 2.61 0.57 -0.01
CA SER A 85 3.55 0.67 -1.13
C SER A 85 4.81 -0.16 -0.84
N LEU A 86 5.12 -1.10 -1.75
CA LEU A 86 6.24 -2.03 -1.61
C LEU A 86 7.22 -1.92 -2.78
N ASP A 87 8.50 -1.94 -2.45
CA ASP A 87 9.57 -2.10 -3.43
C ASP A 87 9.94 -3.57 -3.59
N TRP A 88 10.44 -3.91 -4.77
CA TRP A 88 11.00 -5.23 -5.05
C TRP A 88 12.40 -5.10 -5.62
N SER A 89 13.35 -5.85 -5.06
CA SER A 89 14.67 -6.06 -5.66
C SER A 89 15.03 -7.55 -5.66
N PRO A 90 15.87 -8.03 -6.60
CA PRO A 90 16.34 -9.41 -6.59
C PRO A 90 17.06 -9.82 -5.30
N GLU A 91 17.76 -8.86 -4.69
CA GLU A 91 18.61 -9.10 -3.52
C GLU A 91 17.80 -9.10 -2.22
N LYS A 92 16.77 -8.23 -2.13
CA LYS A 92 15.99 -8.00 -0.91
C LYS A 92 14.58 -8.59 -0.94
N GLY A 93 14.10 -9.00 -2.12
CA GLY A 93 12.71 -9.38 -2.32
C GLY A 93 11.78 -8.18 -2.15
N TRP A 94 10.57 -8.43 -1.64
CA TRP A 94 9.59 -7.40 -1.32
C TRP A 94 9.94 -6.69 -0.01
N THR A 95 10.03 -5.37 -0.04
CA THR A 95 10.35 -4.55 1.13
C THR A 95 9.38 -3.37 1.25
N VAL A 96 9.03 -3.02 2.49
CA VAL A 96 8.26 -1.80 2.78
C VAL A 96 9.10 -0.58 2.44
N ARG A 97 8.51 0.37 1.72
CA ARG A 97 9.16 1.66 1.48
C ARG A 97 9.31 2.41 2.79
N MET A 98 10.54 2.79 3.09
CA MET A 98 10.82 3.69 4.21
C MET A 98 10.65 5.13 3.74
N PRO A 99 9.98 5.99 4.52
CA PRO A 99 9.96 7.42 4.23
C PRO A 99 11.40 7.96 4.23
N THR A 100 11.78 8.65 3.16
CA THR A 100 13.08 9.33 3.00
C THR A 100 13.11 10.68 3.69
#